data_AF-A0A1C6HBX7-F1
#
_entry.id   AF-A0A1C6HBX7-F1
#
_cell.length_a   1.000
_cell.length_b   1.000
_cell.length_c   1.000
_cell.angle_alpha   90.00
_cell.angle_beta   90.00
_cell.angle_gamma   90.00
#
_symmetry.space_group_name_H-M   'P 1'
#
loop_
_entity.id
_entity.type
_entity.pdbx_description
1 polymer ?
#
loop_
_entity_poly.entity_id
_entity_poly.type
_entity_poly.pdbx_seq_one_letter_code
_entity_poly.pdbx_strand_id
1 'polypeptide(L)'
;MILEELMHERFATYSFFKDQMAVYAGLPAVFYQGAPDDRQKGWEGEQYPRIVYTIDMQADEERKSAGVMQVDLYCDERKTLPEDIEPYIRKCLVNLIVKPEGNSHYAFAWARTEMFSLERSARDRGVDTMIVGASVRFDILEYSRQETANPDPVQALSRWLKDLEKESLVIGKDHIEKFFEPSGEHPAFYVRVQSYKTNRATYALTWVDCNLAIHIIVPEPENRSLWARYIADRLNMAGEVTMLDDSPMLIFEVSVENNADYLTRGQVMVKAQYSIPRIGEVEHPLSKIKVSQKEEK
;
A
#
# COMPACT_ATOMS: atom_id res chain seq x y z
N MET A 1 -7.33 -12.80 -10.06
CA MET A 1 -5.96 -12.70 -10.63
C MET A 1 -4.96 -12.57 -9.50
N ILE A 2 -3.82 -13.25 -9.64
CA ILE A 2 -2.69 -13.14 -8.70
C ILE A 2 -1.83 -11.91 -9.02
N LEU A 3 -0.89 -11.55 -8.13
CA LEU A 3 -0.12 -10.31 -8.23
C LEU A 3 0.72 -10.28 -9.53
N GLU A 4 1.30 -11.41 -9.89
CA GLU A 4 2.10 -11.62 -11.10
C GLU A 4 1.28 -11.28 -12.35
N GLU A 5 0.08 -11.86 -12.47
CA GLU A 5 -0.80 -11.63 -13.62
C GLU A 5 -1.24 -10.17 -13.71
N LEU A 6 -1.50 -9.52 -12.56
CA LEU A 6 -1.81 -8.09 -12.52
C LEU A 6 -0.62 -7.24 -12.97
N MET A 7 0.61 -7.58 -12.58
CA MET A 7 1.80 -6.85 -13.03
C MET A 7 2.01 -7.00 -14.52
N HIS A 8 1.83 -8.22 -15.06
CA HIS A 8 1.83 -8.45 -16.49
C HIS A 8 0.78 -7.58 -17.21
N GLU A 9 -0.48 -7.61 -16.76
CA GLU A 9 -1.55 -6.80 -17.34
C GLU A 9 -1.22 -5.31 -17.27
N ARG A 10 -0.69 -4.83 -16.14
CA ARG A 10 -0.32 -3.44 -15.95
C ARG A 10 0.71 -2.99 -16.98
N PHE A 11 1.81 -3.72 -17.13
CA PHE A 11 2.84 -3.40 -18.11
C PHE A 11 2.33 -3.50 -19.55
N ALA A 12 1.58 -4.55 -19.88
CA ALA A 12 1.09 -4.77 -21.24
C ALA A 12 0.04 -3.74 -21.68
N THR A 13 -0.69 -3.15 -20.73
CA THR A 13 -1.75 -2.17 -21.01
C THR A 13 -1.29 -0.72 -20.92
N TYR A 14 -0.14 -0.46 -20.26
CA TYR A 14 0.42 0.87 -20.12
C TYR A 14 0.80 1.48 -21.48
N SER A 15 0.25 2.65 -21.79
CA SER A 15 0.30 3.24 -23.14
C SER A 15 1.72 3.38 -23.68
N PHE A 16 2.66 3.85 -22.86
CA PHE A 16 4.06 4.00 -23.26
C PHE A 16 4.70 2.68 -23.71
N PHE A 17 4.41 1.56 -23.03
CA PHE A 17 5.01 0.27 -23.37
C PHE A 17 4.41 -0.37 -24.63
N LYS A 18 3.17 -0.02 -24.98
CA LYS A 18 2.57 -0.47 -26.25
C LYS A 18 3.32 0.01 -27.48
N ASP A 19 3.88 1.22 -27.40
CA ASP A 19 4.53 1.87 -28.55
C ASP A 19 6.05 1.69 -28.56
N GLN A 20 6.66 1.45 -27.40
CA GLN A 20 8.13 1.46 -27.24
C GLN A 20 8.77 0.08 -27.09
N MET A 21 7.99 -0.96 -26.73
CA MET A 21 8.52 -2.31 -26.55
C MET A 21 8.51 -3.10 -27.85
N ALA A 22 9.41 -4.08 -27.94
CA ALA A 22 9.26 -5.17 -28.88
C ALA A 22 7.92 -5.89 -28.71
N VAL A 23 7.47 -6.63 -29.72
CA VAL A 23 6.19 -7.33 -29.70
C VAL A 23 6.40 -8.83 -29.77
N TYR A 24 5.76 -9.55 -28.86
CA TYR A 24 5.72 -11.00 -28.81
C TYR A 24 4.27 -11.48 -28.74
N ALA A 25 3.85 -12.27 -29.73
CA ALA A 25 2.49 -12.80 -29.84
C ALA A 25 1.39 -11.72 -29.76
N GLY A 26 1.60 -10.57 -30.43
CA GLY A 26 0.65 -9.46 -30.48
C GLY A 26 0.61 -8.58 -29.21
N LEU A 27 1.48 -8.80 -28.22
CA LEU A 27 1.55 -8.01 -26.99
C LEU A 27 2.95 -7.41 -26.79
N PRO A 28 3.08 -6.30 -26.04
CA PRO A 28 4.37 -5.78 -25.62
C PRO A 28 5.23 -6.87 -24.94
N ALA A 29 6.52 -6.89 -25.26
CA ALA A 29 7.48 -7.89 -24.80
C ALA A 29 7.80 -7.73 -23.31
N VAL A 30 6.89 -8.23 -22.48
CA VAL A 30 6.96 -8.23 -21.02
C VAL A 30 6.76 -9.66 -20.53
N PHE A 31 7.69 -10.15 -19.71
CA PHE A 31 7.69 -11.54 -19.29
C PHE A 31 7.89 -11.68 -17.79
N TYR A 32 7.23 -12.69 -17.20
CA TYR A 32 7.43 -13.07 -15.81
C TYR A 32 8.53 -14.14 -15.72
N GLN A 33 9.52 -13.92 -14.85
CA GLN A 33 10.67 -14.79 -14.55
C GLN A 33 11.65 -15.07 -15.71
N GLY A 34 11.21 -15.10 -16.96
CA GLY A 34 12.08 -15.34 -18.10
C GLY A 34 11.44 -15.00 -19.43
N ALA A 35 12.24 -14.43 -20.33
CA ALA A 35 11.85 -14.20 -21.72
C ALA A 35 12.02 -15.47 -22.57
N PRO A 36 11.21 -15.63 -23.64
CA PRO A 36 11.45 -16.65 -24.66
C PRO A 36 12.78 -16.42 -25.37
N ASP A 37 13.30 -17.47 -26.00
CA ASP A 37 14.52 -17.38 -26.81
C ASP A 37 14.32 -16.39 -27.97
N ASP A 38 15.35 -15.62 -28.29
CA ASP A 38 15.30 -14.58 -29.33
C ASP A 38 14.96 -15.16 -30.72
N ARG A 39 15.18 -16.46 -30.95
CA ARG A 39 14.86 -17.17 -32.19
C ARG A 39 13.51 -17.89 -32.15
N GLN A 40 12.80 -17.85 -31.03
CA GLN A 40 11.52 -18.51 -30.88
C GLN A 40 10.47 -17.86 -31.79
N LYS A 41 9.58 -18.66 -32.38
CA LYS A 41 8.44 -18.13 -33.13
C LYS A 41 7.53 -17.35 -32.18
N GLY A 42 7.09 -16.17 -32.60
CA GLY A 42 6.21 -15.27 -31.82
C GLY A 42 6.68 -13.83 -31.80
N TRP A 43 7.98 -13.59 -32.02
CA TRP A 43 8.52 -12.24 -32.20
C TRP A 43 8.05 -11.59 -33.50
N GLU A 44 7.62 -10.33 -33.43
CA GLU A 44 7.18 -9.55 -34.59
C GLU A 44 8.27 -8.56 -35.02
N GLY A 45 9.43 -9.10 -35.38
CA GLY A 45 10.59 -8.32 -35.79
C GLY A 45 11.69 -8.35 -34.75
N GLU A 46 11.90 -7.24 -34.06
CA GLU A 46 12.99 -7.09 -33.09
C GLU A 46 12.61 -7.64 -31.71
N GLN A 47 13.62 -8.06 -30.93
CA GLN A 47 13.45 -8.68 -29.61
C GLN A 47 13.62 -7.69 -28.46
N TYR A 48 14.07 -6.47 -28.76
CA TYR A 48 14.38 -5.42 -27.79
C TYR A 48 13.72 -4.10 -28.25
N PRO A 49 13.29 -3.23 -27.33
CA PRO A 49 13.40 -3.36 -25.87
C PRO A 49 12.39 -4.36 -25.29
N ARG A 50 12.77 -5.05 -24.21
CA ARG A 50 11.89 -6.00 -23.48
C ARG A 50 12.07 -5.89 -21.98
N ILE A 51 11.02 -6.26 -21.24
CA ILE A 51 11.01 -6.32 -19.78
C ILE A 51 10.91 -7.76 -19.32
N VAL A 52 11.74 -8.14 -18.34
CA VAL A 52 11.57 -9.36 -17.55
C VAL A 52 11.42 -8.94 -16.10
N TYR A 53 10.36 -9.38 -15.43
CA TYR A 53 10.18 -9.06 -14.02
C TYR A 53 10.04 -10.31 -13.15
N THR A 54 10.49 -10.20 -11.92
CA THR A 54 10.37 -11.21 -10.88
C THR A 54 9.72 -10.61 -9.63
N ILE A 55 8.97 -11.44 -8.92
CA ILE A 55 8.33 -11.07 -7.66
C ILE A 55 8.72 -12.16 -6.65
N ASP A 56 9.30 -11.74 -5.53
CA ASP A 56 9.63 -12.59 -4.40
C ASP A 56 8.90 -12.07 -3.16
N MET A 57 7.96 -12.86 -2.64
CA MET A 57 7.10 -12.52 -1.49
C MET A 57 7.67 -13.05 -0.16
N GLN A 58 8.99 -13.21 -0.06
CA GLN A 58 9.65 -13.50 1.21
C GLN A 58 9.70 -12.24 2.07
N ALA A 59 8.97 -12.26 3.19
CA ALA A 59 8.98 -11.18 4.16
C ALA A 59 10.39 -10.97 4.71
N ASP A 60 10.93 -9.77 4.52
CA ASP A 60 12.21 -9.33 5.08
C ASP A 60 11.91 -8.40 6.27
N GLU A 61 12.08 -8.93 7.50
CA GLU A 61 11.80 -8.19 8.73
C GLU A 61 12.66 -6.92 8.89
N GLU A 62 13.85 -6.86 8.29
CA GLU A 62 14.71 -5.67 8.36
C GLU A 62 14.17 -4.53 7.47
N ARG A 63 13.52 -4.87 6.35
CA ARG A 63 13.03 -3.90 5.36
C ARG A 63 11.60 -3.44 5.58
N LYS A 64 10.84 -4.11 6.45
CA LYS A 64 9.41 -3.86 6.65
C LYS A 64 8.61 -3.93 5.34
N SER A 65 9.08 -4.74 4.39
CA SER A 65 8.41 -5.01 3.11
C SER A 65 7.86 -6.44 3.11
N ALA A 66 6.76 -6.65 2.41
CA ALA A 66 6.15 -7.97 2.23
C ALA A 66 6.85 -8.79 1.13
N GLY A 67 7.65 -8.12 0.30
CA GLY A 67 8.40 -8.73 -0.77
C GLY A 67 9.21 -7.73 -1.57
N VAL A 68 9.81 -8.20 -2.66
CA VAL A 68 10.60 -7.43 -3.60
C VAL A 68 10.16 -7.75 -5.01
N MET A 69 10.05 -6.71 -5.84
CA MET A 69 9.90 -6.84 -7.28
C MET A 69 11.17 -6.34 -7.96
N GLN A 70 11.71 -7.12 -8.88
CA GLN A 70 12.79 -6.69 -9.77
C GLN A 70 12.26 -6.64 -11.20
N VAL A 71 12.56 -5.55 -11.90
CA VAL A 71 12.18 -5.33 -13.29
C VAL A 71 13.45 -5.09 -14.08
N ASP A 72 13.84 -6.06 -14.89
CA ASP A 72 15.00 -6.00 -15.76
C ASP A 72 14.58 -5.56 -17.16
N LEU A 73 14.99 -4.36 -17.54
CA LEU A 73 14.84 -3.81 -18.88
C LEU A 73 16.07 -4.18 -19.71
N TYR A 74 15.84 -4.74 -20.88
CA TYR A 74 16.89 -5.03 -21.86
C TYR A 74 16.65 -4.21 -23.12
N CYS A 75 17.71 -3.56 -23.61
CA CYS A 75 17.69 -2.70 -24.77
C CYS A 75 18.86 -3.03 -25.72
N ASP A 76 18.66 -2.74 -27.00
CA ASP A 76 19.71 -2.71 -28.01
C ASP A 76 20.35 -1.32 -28.00
N GLU A 77 21.63 -1.23 -27.60
CA GLU A 77 22.37 0.04 -27.44
C GLU A 77 22.34 0.92 -28.71
N ARG A 78 22.21 0.33 -29.90
CA ARG A 78 22.18 1.09 -31.15
C ARG A 78 20.85 1.80 -31.41
N LYS A 79 19.78 1.45 -30.70
CA LYS A 79 18.42 1.92 -31.00
C LYS A 79 17.80 2.71 -29.87
N THR A 80 17.78 2.12 -28.68
CA THR A 80 17.08 2.70 -27.53
C THR A 80 17.92 2.49 -26.30
N LEU A 81 18.10 3.54 -25.50
CA LEU A 81 18.87 3.45 -24.28
C LEU A 81 17.94 3.15 -23.10
N PRO A 82 18.40 2.41 -22.08
CA PRO A 82 17.58 2.09 -20.92
C PRO A 82 17.11 3.35 -20.17
N GLU A 83 17.89 4.44 -20.21
CA GLU A 83 17.56 5.75 -19.65
C GLU A 83 16.28 6.37 -20.23
N ASP A 84 15.92 6.03 -21.47
CA ASP A 84 14.74 6.55 -22.14
C ASP A 84 13.44 5.87 -21.66
N ILE A 85 13.54 4.64 -21.14
CA ILE A 85 12.40 3.79 -20.78
C ILE A 85 12.27 3.60 -19.26
N GLU A 86 13.38 3.49 -18.53
CA GLU A 86 13.40 3.24 -17.09
C GLU A 86 12.51 4.21 -16.27
N PRO A 87 12.48 5.54 -16.56
CA PRO A 87 11.63 6.45 -15.82
C PRO A 87 10.14 6.11 -15.94
N TYR A 88 9.73 5.48 -17.05
CA TYR A 88 8.36 5.03 -17.27
C TYR A 88 8.03 3.74 -16.53
N ILE A 89 9.01 2.86 -16.30
CA ILE A 89 8.86 1.69 -15.41
C ILE A 89 8.55 2.18 -14.00
N ARG A 90 9.31 3.18 -13.52
CA ARG A 90 9.03 3.82 -12.24
C ARG A 90 7.65 4.45 -12.19
N LYS A 91 7.27 5.28 -13.17
CA LYS A 91 5.94 5.92 -13.20
C LYS A 91 4.80 4.91 -13.27
N CYS A 92 5.02 3.78 -13.95
CA CYS A 92 4.01 2.73 -14.10
C CYS A 92 3.64 2.06 -12.76
N LEU A 93 4.59 2.01 -11.80
CA LEU A 93 4.45 1.29 -10.53
C LEU A 93 4.39 2.19 -9.29
N VAL A 94 5.11 3.32 -9.29
CA VAL A 94 5.10 4.25 -8.15
C VAL A 94 3.72 4.88 -7.99
N ASN A 95 3.24 4.98 -6.76
CA ASN A 95 1.89 5.41 -6.39
C ASN A 95 0.77 4.47 -6.85
N LEU A 96 1.05 3.31 -7.45
CA LEU A 96 0.01 2.35 -7.80
C LEU A 96 -0.45 1.59 -6.55
N ILE A 97 -1.76 1.51 -6.33
CA ILE A 97 -2.35 0.56 -5.39
C ILE A 97 -2.90 -0.61 -6.19
N VAL A 98 -2.48 -1.81 -5.82
CA VAL A 98 -2.85 -3.06 -6.49
C VAL A 98 -3.64 -3.94 -5.54
N LYS A 99 -4.71 -4.54 -6.03
CA LYS A 99 -5.51 -5.49 -5.27
C LYS A 99 -5.55 -6.86 -5.96
N PRO A 100 -4.66 -7.79 -5.60
CA PRO A 100 -4.79 -9.18 -6.01
C PRO A 100 -6.00 -9.84 -5.35
N GLU A 101 -6.52 -10.88 -6.00
CA GLU A 101 -7.65 -11.64 -5.47
C GLU A 101 -7.23 -12.40 -4.21
N GLY A 102 -8.07 -12.39 -3.18
CA GLY A 102 -7.79 -13.07 -1.90
C GLY A 102 -6.70 -12.46 -1.00
N ASN A 103 -5.84 -11.57 -1.52
CA ASN A 103 -4.73 -10.97 -0.77
C ASN A 103 -5.02 -9.55 -0.28
N SER A 104 -4.09 -8.98 0.49
CA SER A 104 -4.06 -7.56 0.89
C SER A 104 -3.86 -6.63 -0.31
N HIS A 105 -3.91 -5.32 -0.06
CA HIS A 105 -3.53 -4.34 -1.06
C HIS A 105 -2.02 -4.15 -1.05
N TYR A 106 -1.41 -3.94 -2.21
CA TYR A 106 0.02 -3.71 -2.34
C TYR A 106 0.33 -2.36 -2.97
N ALA A 107 1.43 -1.75 -2.54
CA ALA A 107 2.07 -0.62 -3.21
C ALA A 107 3.55 -0.90 -3.43
N PHE A 108 4.15 -0.16 -4.36
CA PHE A 108 5.54 -0.36 -4.77
C PHE A 108 6.36 0.89 -4.44
N ALA A 109 7.34 0.74 -3.55
CA ALA A 109 8.31 1.77 -3.27
C ALA A 109 9.57 1.52 -4.11
N TRP A 110 9.97 2.50 -4.91
CA TRP A 110 11.23 2.39 -5.65
C TRP A 110 12.40 2.35 -4.66
N ALA A 111 13.25 1.31 -4.79
CA ALA A 111 14.40 1.12 -3.92
C ALA A 111 15.69 1.61 -4.60
N ARG A 112 15.96 1.15 -5.82
CA ARG A 112 17.13 1.53 -6.61
C ARG A 112 17.00 1.13 -8.07
N THR A 113 17.86 1.71 -8.90
CA THR A 113 18.06 1.33 -10.30
C THR A 113 19.55 1.07 -10.52
N GLU A 114 19.89 -0.07 -11.14
CA GLU A 114 21.26 -0.46 -11.47
C GLU A 114 21.38 -0.67 -12.98
N MET A 115 22.22 0.12 -13.65
CA MET A 115 22.52 -0.06 -15.07
C MET A 115 23.48 -1.23 -15.27
N PHE A 116 23.30 -1.99 -16.34
CA PHE A 116 24.18 -3.09 -16.70
C PHE A 116 24.39 -3.17 -18.21
N SER A 117 25.46 -3.85 -18.60
CA SER A 117 25.71 -4.28 -19.97
C SER A 117 25.99 -5.79 -19.95
N LEU A 118 25.49 -6.49 -20.97
CA LEU A 118 25.78 -7.91 -21.14
C LEU A 118 26.98 -8.06 -22.08
N GLU A 119 28.04 -8.69 -21.58
CA GLU A 119 29.15 -9.10 -22.43
C GLU A 119 28.69 -10.20 -23.39
N ARG A 120 29.14 -10.10 -24.66
CA ARG A 120 28.81 -11.07 -25.71
C ARG A 120 29.14 -12.49 -25.26
N SER A 121 28.14 -13.38 -25.23
CA SER A 121 28.41 -14.80 -24.99
C SER A 121 28.86 -15.48 -26.28
N ALA A 122 29.67 -16.55 -26.19
CA ALA A 122 30.10 -17.33 -27.36
C ALA A 122 28.93 -18.01 -28.12
N ARG A 123 27.71 -17.99 -27.55
CA ARG A 123 26.47 -18.47 -28.19
C ARG A 123 25.79 -17.41 -29.07
N ASP A 124 26.17 -16.13 -28.94
CA ASP A 124 25.59 -14.98 -29.67
C ASP A 124 26.25 -14.74 -31.04
N ARG A 125 26.70 -15.81 -31.70
CA ARG A 125 27.20 -15.73 -33.07
C ARG A 125 26.06 -15.31 -34.01
N GLY A 126 25.94 -14.01 -34.27
CA GLY A 126 24.99 -13.41 -35.21
C GLY A 126 24.30 -12.12 -34.74
N VAL A 127 24.41 -11.74 -33.47
CA VAL A 127 23.86 -10.47 -32.95
C VAL A 127 24.98 -9.43 -32.94
N ASP A 128 24.89 -8.45 -33.85
CA ASP A 128 25.96 -7.46 -34.04
C ASP A 128 25.91 -6.31 -33.00
N THR A 129 24.92 -6.31 -32.12
CA THR A 129 24.65 -5.22 -31.17
C THR A 129 24.94 -5.61 -29.72
N MET A 130 25.34 -4.63 -28.89
CA MET A 130 25.55 -4.81 -27.46
C MET A 130 24.21 -4.64 -26.74
N ILE A 131 23.89 -5.55 -25.83
CA ILE A 131 22.69 -5.44 -24.99
C ILE A 131 23.06 -4.68 -23.74
N VAL A 132 22.35 -3.58 -23.50
CA VAL A 132 22.44 -2.74 -22.31
C VAL A 132 21.09 -2.75 -21.60
N GLY A 133 21.08 -2.49 -20.31
CA GLY A 133 19.85 -2.60 -19.54
C GLY A 133 19.86 -1.88 -18.21
N ALA A 134 18.69 -1.87 -17.58
CA ALA A 134 18.46 -1.34 -16.24
C ALA A 134 17.71 -2.36 -15.40
N SER A 135 18.23 -2.66 -14.21
CA SER A 135 17.53 -3.43 -13.19
C SER A 135 16.89 -2.46 -12.21
N VAL A 136 15.56 -2.38 -12.24
CA VAL A 136 14.76 -1.50 -11.37
C VAL A 136 14.17 -2.33 -10.24
N ARG A 137 14.55 -2.01 -9.01
CA ARG A 137 14.10 -2.73 -7.81
C ARG A 137 13.05 -1.93 -7.07
N PHE A 138 11.97 -2.61 -6.69
CA PHE A 138 10.91 -2.08 -5.84
C PHE A 138 10.74 -2.94 -4.59
N ASP A 139 10.54 -2.29 -3.45
CA ASP A 139 10.03 -2.94 -2.25
C ASP A 139 8.51 -3.00 -2.33
N ILE A 140 7.94 -4.18 -2.11
CA ILE A 140 6.49 -4.41 -2.11
C ILE A 140 6.00 -4.17 -0.69
N LEU A 141 5.11 -3.19 -0.54
CA LEU A 141 4.52 -2.80 0.74
C LEU A 141 3.10 -3.35 0.82
N GLU A 142 2.81 -4.04 1.92
CA GLU A 142 1.48 -4.60 2.17
C GLU A 142 0.65 -3.65 3.04
N TYR A 143 -0.51 -3.27 2.52
CA TYR A 143 -1.58 -2.63 3.27
C TYR A 143 -2.61 -3.69 3.65
N SER A 144 -2.31 -4.37 4.75
CA SER A 144 -3.18 -5.38 5.34
C SER A 144 -4.48 -4.77 5.83
N ARG A 145 -5.55 -5.57 5.84
CA ARG A 145 -6.79 -5.14 6.49
C ARG A 145 -6.55 -5.02 7.99
N GLN A 146 -6.67 -3.81 8.50
CA GLN A 146 -6.47 -3.46 9.90
C GLN A 146 -7.78 -3.56 10.70
N GLU A 147 -8.78 -4.29 10.18
CA GLU A 147 -10.01 -4.55 10.92
C GLU A 147 -9.66 -5.31 12.21
N THR A 148 -10.05 -4.75 13.35
CA THR A 148 -9.77 -5.31 14.67
C THR A 148 -11.05 -5.93 15.28
N ALA A 149 -11.29 -5.70 16.56
CA ALA A 149 -12.50 -6.12 17.26
C ALA A 149 -13.34 -4.90 17.57
N ASN A 150 -14.67 -5.04 17.57
CA ASN A 150 -15.54 -3.94 17.97
C ASN A 150 -15.34 -3.62 19.46
N PRO A 151 -15.19 -2.34 19.83
CA PRO A 151 -15.17 -1.15 18.95
C PRO A 151 -13.83 -0.97 18.19
N ASP A 152 -13.91 -0.73 16.87
CA ASP A 152 -12.76 -0.67 15.96
C ASP A 152 -12.36 0.78 15.60
N PRO A 153 -11.23 1.30 16.12
CA PRO A 153 -10.79 2.67 15.88
C PRO A 153 -10.32 2.92 14.44
N VAL A 154 -9.85 1.89 13.74
CA VAL A 154 -9.42 2.00 12.34
C VAL A 154 -10.63 2.19 11.47
N GLN A 155 -11.64 1.32 11.59
CA GLN A 155 -12.84 1.44 10.79
C GLN A 155 -13.60 2.75 11.05
N ALA A 156 -13.62 3.21 12.30
CA ALA A 156 -14.19 4.51 12.66
C ALA A 156 -13.48 5.66 11.94
N LEU A 157 -12.15 5.70 11.98
CA LEU A 157 -11.36 6.75 11.33
C LEU A 157 -11.40 6.64 9.79
N SER A 158 -11.37 5.43 9.24
CA SER A 158 -11.56 5.17 7.81
C SER A 158 -12.93 5.62 7.31
N ARG A 159 -13.99 5.41 8.09
CA ARG A 159 -15.33 5.95 7.79
C ARG A 159 -15.30 7.47 7.81
N TRP A 160 -14.73 8.07 8.86
CA TRP A 160 -14.64 9.52 8.99
C TRP A 160 -13.89 10.18 7.83
N LEU A 161 -12.76 9.58 7.38
CA LEU A 161 -12.01 10.06 6.22
C LEU A 161 -12.84 9.99 4.94
N LYS A 162 -13.60 8.91 4.74
CA LYS A 162 -14.47 8.75 3.57
C LYS A 162 -15.64 9.74 3.59
N ASP A 163 -16.18 10.05 4.76
CA ASP A 163 -17.24 11.04 4.92
C ASP A 163 -16.72 12.47 4.70
N LEU A 164 -15.46 12.72 5.09
CA LEU A 164 -14.76 13.98 4.86
C LEU A 164 -14.49 14.23 3.37
N GLU A 165 -14.02 13.20 2.65
CA GLU A 165 -13.70 13.26 1.22
C GLU A 165 -14.23 12.02 0.50
N LYS A 166 -15.38 12.17 -0.17
CA LYS A 166 -16.11 11.04 -0.79
C LYS A 166 -15.41 10.48 -2.01
N GLU A 167 -14.69 11.34 -2.73
CA GLU A 167 -13.97 10.99 -3.95
C GLU A 167 -12.60 10.36 -3.67
N SER A 168 -12.16 10.35 -2.40
CA SER A 168 -10.94 9.65 -1.99
C SER A 168 -11.13 8.14 -1.98
N LEU A 169 -10.05 7.39 -2.16
CA LEU A 169 -10.02 5.96 -1.88
C LEU A 169 -9.57 5.74 -0.43
N VAL A 170 -10.31 4.96 0.35
CA VAL A 170 -9.84 4.49 1.66
C VAL A 170 -9.48 3.01 1.59
N ILE A 171 -8.18 2.71 1.60
CA ILE A 171 -7.66 1.34 1.53
C ILE A 171 -8.17 0.53 2.73
N GLY A 172 -8.68 -0.67 2.44
CA GLY A 172 -9.28 -1.55 3.45
C GLY A 172 -10.78 -1.31 3.65
N LYS A 173 -11.31 -0.16 3.20
CA LYS A 173 -12.76 0.15 3.25
C LYS A 173 -13.40 0.09 1.87
N ASP A 174 -12.84 0.79 0.89
CA ASP A 174 -13.39 0.88 -0.45
C ASP A 174 -13.04 -0.35 -1.30
N HIS A 175 -13.86 -0.62 -2.31
CA HIS A 175 -13.62 -1.70 -3.26
C HIS A 175 -12.64 -1.25 -4.36
N ILE A 176 -11.63 -2.07 -4.63
CA ILE A 176 -10.69 -1.91 -5.75
C ILE A 176 -10.74 -3.19 -6.57
N GLU A 177 -11.05 -3.08 -7.86
CA GLU A 177 -11.09 -4.26 -8.75
C GLU A 177 -9.69 -4.82 -9.02
N LYS A 178 -8.77 -3.97 -9.48
CA LYS A 178 -7.39 -4.35 -9.83
C LYS A 178 -6.38 -3.29 -9.44
N PHE A 179 -6.59 -2.07 -9.93
CA PHE A 179 -5.66 -0.96 -9.82
C PHE A 179 -6.39 0.29 -9.35
N PHE A 180 -5.71 1.09 -8.56
CA PHE A 180 -6.08 2.47 -8.31
C PHE A 180 -4.83 3.35 -8.40
N GLU A 181 -4.96 4.45 -9.13
CA GLU A 181 -3.93 5.46 -9.30
C GLU A 181 -4.35 6.73 -8.55
N PRO A 182 -3.79 6.99 -7.35
CA PRO A 182 -4.05 8.20 -6.61
C PRO A 182 -3.53 9.42 -7.36
N SER A 183 -4.24 10.52 -7.20
CA SER A 183 -3.86 11.83 -7.72
C SER A 183 -4.07 12.91 -6.65
N GLY A 184 -3.67 14.15 -6.93
CA GLY A 184 -3.96 15.28 -6.05
C GLY A 184 -5.45 15.48 -5.78
N GLU A 185 -6.30 15.18 -6.77
CA GLU A 185 -7.76 15.32 -6.70
C GLU A 185 -8.44 14.08 -6.12
N HIS A 186 -7.88 12.90 -6.39
CA HIS A 186 -8.39 11.60 -5.92
C HIS A 186 -7.32 10.92 -5.05
N PRO A 187 -7.14 11.38 -3.80
CA PRO A 187 -6.12 10.81 -2.92
C PRO A 187 -6.51 9.41 -2.45
N ALA A 188 -5.51 8.62 -2.08
CA ALA A 188 -5.73 7.38 -1.32
C ALA A 188 -5.26 7.52 0.13
N PHE A 189 -6.09 7.04 1.05
CA PHE A 189 -5.81 7.03 2.48
C PHE A 189 -5.74 5.61 3.00
N TYR A 190 -4.80 5.36 3.90
CA TYR A 190 -4.71 4.11 4.64
C TYR A 190 -4.51 4.38 6.12
N VAL A 191 -5.29 3.72 6.96
CA VAL A 191 -5.23 3.87 8.42
C VAL A 191 -4.68 2.60 9.02
N ARG A 192 -3.71 2.72 9.91
CA ARG A 192 -3.19 1.59 10.69
C ARG A 192 -3.10 1.90 12.17
N VAL A 193 -3.25 0.87 13.00
CA VAL A 193 -2.90 0.96 14.41
C VAL A 193 -1.39 0.84 14.54
N GLN A 194 -0.74 1.86 15.08
CA GLN A 194 0.68 1.81 15.42
C GLN A 194 0.89 1.14 16.77
N SER A 195 0.04 1.46 17.74
CA SER A 195 0.00 0.82 19.04
C SER A 195 -1.31 1.09 19.76
N TYR A 196 -1.63 0.25 20.75
CA TYR A 196 -2.67 0.52 21.72
C TYR A 196 -2.22 0.04 23.09
N LYS A 197 -2.80 0.62 24.14
CA LYS A 197 -2.56 0.20 25.52
C LYS A 197 -3.80 0.44 26.37
N THR A 198 -4.05 -0.45 27.33
CA THR A 198 -5.05 -0.22 28.35
C THR A 198 -4.63 0.97 29.20
N ASN A 199 -5.48 1.98 29.29
CA ASN A 199 -5.28 3.14 30.15
C ASN A 199 -5.77 2.83 31.57
N ARG A 200 -7.06 2.52 31.69
CA ARG A 200 -7.71 2.16 32.95
C ARG A 200 -8.91 1.25 32.70
N ALA A 201 -9.14 0.32 33.62
CA ALA A 201 -10.34 -0.51 33.59
C ALA A 201 -11.21 -0.18 34.80
N THR A 202 -12.51 -0.03 34.53
CA THR A 202 -13.55 0.10 35.54
C THR A 202 -14.39 -1.18 35.55
N TYR A 203 -15.46 -1.20 36.34
CA TYR A 203 -16.42 -2.30 36.34
C TYR A 203 -17.14 -2.43 34.98
N ALA A 204 -17.56 -1.29 34.40
CA ALA A 204 -18.40 -1.28 33.22
C ALA A 204 -17.62 -1.10 31.91
N LEU A 205 -16.46 -0.43 31.96
CA LEU A 205 -15.71 -0.02 30.77
C LEU A 205 -14.21 -0.19 30.96
N THR A 206 -13.52 -0.58 29.89
CA THR A 206 -12.06 -0.50 29.76
C THR A 206 -11.70 0.61 28.80
N TRP A 207 -10.97 1.62 29.28
CA TRP A 207 -10.45 2.70 28.46
C TRP A 207 -9.12 2.29 27.83
N VAL A 208 -9.00 2.50 26.52
CA VAL A 208 -7.85 2.12 25.71
C VAL A 208 -7.30 3.37 25.03
N ASP A 209 -6.02 3.64 25.21
CA ASP A 209 -5.28 4.62 24.42
C ASP A 209 -4.81 3.96 23.13
N CYS A 210 -4.99 4.60 21.99
CA CYS A 210 -4.50 4.13 20.69
C CYS A 210 -3.76 5.22 19.92
N ASN A 211 -2.71 4.81 19.22
CA ASN A 211 -1.99 5.63 18.25
C ASN A 211 -2.31 5.10 16.86
N LEU A 212 -2.95 5.94 16.05
CA LEU A 212 -3.31 5.63 14.67
C LEU A 212 -2.40 6.42 13.73
N ALA A 213 -1.91 5.76 12.67
CA ALA A 213 -1.17 6.43 11.60
C ALA A 213 -2.05 6.47 10.35
N ILE A 214 -2.18 7.66 9.75
CA ILE A 214 -2.84 7.87 8.47
C ILE A 214 -1.74 8.09 7.42
N HIS A 215 -1.75 7.20 6.43
CA HIS A 215 -0.93 7.30 5.22
C HIS A 215 -1.71 8.05 4.16
N ILE A 216 -1.06 9.05 3.57
CA ILE A 216 -1.61 9.86 2.49
C ILE A 216 -0.81 9.56 1.24
N ILE A 217 -1.43 8.80 0.34
CA ILE A 217 -0.83 8.30 -0.88
C ILE A 217 -1.30 9.19 -2.02
N VAL A 218 -0.45 10.13 -2.38
CA VAL A 218 -0.62 11.08 -3.48
C VAL A 218 0.75 11.28 -4.15
N PRO A 219 0.83 11.34 -5.49
CA PRO A 219 2.12 11.45 -6.17
C PRO A 219 2.91 12.71 -5.80
N GLU A 220 2.27 13.88 -5.82
CA GLU A 220 2.95 15.16 -5.63
C GLU A 220 3.21 15.45 -4.14
N PRO A 221 4.47 15.76 -3.74
CA PRO A 221 4.80 16.11 -2.36
C PRO A 221 4.00 17.32 -1.81
N GLU A 222 3.73 18.30 -2.67
CA GLU A 222 2.97 19.50 -2.31
C GLU A 222 1.53 19.15 -1.94
N ASN A 223 0.87 18.33 -2.77
CA ASN A 223 -0.48 17.84 -2.54
C ASN A 223 -0.52 16.94 -1.29
N ARG A 224 0.48 16.08 -1.08
CA ARG A 224 0.58 15.27 0.15
C ARG A 224 0.62 16.13 1.41
N SER A 225 1.41 17.20 1.40
CA SER A 225 1.53 18.11 2.54
C SER A 225 0.24 18.90 2.78
N LEU A 226 -0.44 19.31 1.70
CA LEU A 226 -1.75 19.98 1.76
C LEU A 226 -2.80 19.06 2.39
N TRP A 227 -2.92 17.82 1.90
CA TRP A 227 -3.84 16.82 2.43
C TRP A 227 -3.54 16.46 3.88
N ALA A 228 -2.26 16.31 4.24
CA ALA A 228 -1.85 16.01 5.61
C ALA A 228 -2.29 17.10 6.58
N ARG A 229 -2.06 18.35 6.21
CA ARG A 229 -2.50 19.51 6.99
C ARG A 229 -4.02 19.60 7.06
N TYR A 230 -4.70 19.46 5.92
CA TYR A 230 -6.16 19.53 5.86
C TYR A 230 -6.82 18.48 6.76
N ILE A 231 -6.39 17.21 6.69
CA ILE A 231 -6.91 16.14 7.54
C ILE A 231 -6.62 16.44 9.02
N ALA A 232 -5.41 16.86 9.34
CA ALA A 232 -5.04 17.18 10.72
C ALA A 232 -5.86 18.33 11.30
N ASP A 233 -6.06 19.41 10.55
CA ASP A 233 -6.88 20.56 10.96
C ASP A 233 -8.33 20.12 11.19
N ARG A 234 -8.89 19.28 10.30
CA ARG A 234 -10.26 18.76 10.42
C ARG A 234 -10.44 17.82 11.61
N LEU A 235 -9.44 16.99 11.93
CA LEU A 235 -9.45 16.15 13.12
C LEU A 235 -9.36 16.99 14.41
N ASN A 236 -8.48 17.99 14.45
CA ASN A 236 -8.37 18.90 15.59
C ASN A 236 -9.65 19.70 15.83
N MET A 237 -10.34 20.12 14.75
CA MET A 237 -11.64 20.80 14.86
C MET A 237 -12.75 19.87 15.35
N ALA A 238 -12.73 18.59 14.96
CA ALA A 238 -13.73 17.61 15.37
C ALA A 238 -13.57 17.21 16.85
N GLY A 239 -12.34 17.01 17.32
CA GLY A 239 -12.03 16.61 18.69
C GLY A 239 -12.41 15.16 19.06
N GLU A 240 -13.28 14.53 18.28
CA GLU A 240 -13.68 13.13 18.41
C GLU A 240 -14.12 12.54 17.07
N VAL A 241 -14.14 11.21 17.00
CA VAL A 241 -14.69 10.44 15.89
C VAL A 241 -15.70 9.44 16.45
N THR A 242 -16.92 9.42 15.90
CA THR A 242 -17.93 8.42 16.27
C THR A 242 -17.53 7.04 15.75
N MET A 243 -17.56 6.04 16.61
CA MET A 243 -17.25 4.64 16.31
C MET A 243 -18.46 3.91 15.68
N LEU A 244 -18.29 2.62 15.36
CA LEU A 244 -19.34 1.81 14.74
C LEU A 244 -20.49 1.46 15.70
N ASP A 245 -20.22 1.46 17.00
CA ASP A 245 -21.19 1.22 18.08
C ASP A 245 -21.74 2.54 18.67
N ASP A 246 -21.63 3.63 17.93
CA ASP A 246 -22.02 4.99 18.32
C ASP A 246 -21.24 5.58 19.52
N SER A 247 -20.23 4.87 20.04
CA SER A 247 -19.37 5.42 21.09
C SER A 247 -18.37 6.46 20.54
N PRO A 248 -17.92 7.43 21.35
CA PRO A 248 -16.92 8.39 20.91
C PRO A 248 -15.50 7.85 21.07
N MET A 249 -14.69 8.03 20.02
CA MET A 249 -13.23 7.97 20.11
C MET A 249 -12.70 9.40 20.26
N LEU A 250 -12.21 9.74 21.44
CA LEU A 250 -11.72 11.08 21.79
C LEU A 250 -10.31 11.29 21.23
N ILE A 251 -10.09 12.40 20.54
CA ILE A 251 -8.78 12.77 19.99
C ILE A 251 -8.08 13.70 21.00
N PHE A 252 -6.87 13.33 21.41
CA PHE A 252 -6.06 14.15 22.32
C PHE A 252 -4.98 14.94 21.60
N GLU A 253 -4.39 14.36 20.57
CA GLU A 253 -3.28 14.94 19.85
C GLU A 253 -3.31 14.48 18.39
N VAL A 254 -3.09 15.43 17.48
CA VAL A 254 -2.83 15.15 16.08
C VAL A 254 -1.50 15.79 15.72
N SER A 255 -0.57 15.00 15.19
CA SER A 255 0.72 15.49 14.71
C SER A 255 0.94 15.15 13.24
N VAL A 256 1.69 16.01 12.55
CA VAL A 256 1.99 15.86 11.12
C VAL A 256 3.50 15.83 10.93
N GLU A 257 4.00 14.80 10.27
CA GLU A 257 5.40 14.65 9.88
C GLU A 257 5.51 14.69 8.35
N ASN A 258 5.72 15.88 7.77
CA ASN A 258 5.79 16.04 6.30
C ASN A 258 6.97 15.30 5.65
N ASN A 259 8.04 15.05 6.42
CA ASN A 259 9.21 14.31 5.95
C ASN A 259 9.09 12.80 6.14
N ALA A 260 8.00 12.31 6.74
CA ALA A 260 7.79 10.89 6.91
C ALA A 260 7.57 10.22 5.55
N ASP A 261 8.13 9.01 5.41
CA ASP A 261 7.86 8.18 4.26
C ASP A 261 6.36 7.82 4.22
N TYR A 262 5.68 8.33 3.20
CA TYR A 262 4.23 8.24 3.06
C TYR A 262 3.72 6.82 2.86
N LEU A 263 4.54 5.94 2.27
CA LEU A 263 4.14 4.57 2.01
C LEU A 263 4.32 3.67 3.24
N THR A 264 5.35 3.91 4.06
CA THR A 264 5.76 3.01 5.17
C THR A 264 5.48 3.54 6.57
N ARG A 265 5.55 4.86 6.81
CA ARG A 265 5.36 5.47 8.14
C ARG A 265 3.98 6.10 8.33
N GLY A 266 3.48 6.75 7.28
CA GLY A 266 2.30 7.61 7.35
C GLY A 266 2.67 9.00 7.88
N GLN A 267 1.93 10.02 7.43
CA GLN A 267 2.28 11.42 7.68
C GLN A 267 1.48 12.06 8.81
N VAL A 268 0.30 11.53 9.15
CA VAL A 268 -0.54 12.06 10.22
C VAL A 268 -0.67 11.01 11.32
N MET A 269 -0.29 11.39 12.53
CA MET A 269 -0.41 10.55 13.71
C MET A 269 -1.53 11.08 14.61
N VAL A 270 -2.43 10.20 15.02
CA VAL A 270 -3.58 10.52 15.87
C VAL A 270 -3.44 9.75 17.17
N LYS A 271 -3.30 10.45 18.29
CA LYS A 271 -3.41 9.86 19.63
C LYS A 271 -4.84 10.04 20.11
N ALA A 272 -5.50 8.93 20.36
CA ALA A 272 -6.90 8.89 20.75
C ALA A 272 -7.15 7.92 21.89
N GLN A 273 -8.34 8.01 22.48
CA GLN A 273 -8.83 7.07 23.47
C GLN A 273 -10.28 6.70 23.19
N TYR A 274 -10.58 5.42 23.33
CA TYR A 274 -11.92 4.87 23.23
C TYR A 274 -12.18 3.89 24.38
N SER A 275 -13.43 3.44 24.53
CA SER A 275 -13.83 2.53 25.59
C SER A 275 -14.40 1.24 25.06
N ILE A 276 -14.03 0.11 25.67
CA ILE A 276 -14.57 -1.22 25.39
C ILE A 276 -15.53 -1.60 26.54
N PRO A 277 -16.76 -2.07 26.25
CA PRO A 277 -17.68 -2.57 27.26
C PRO A 277 -17.13 -3.77 28.03
N ARG A 278 -17.34 -3.79 29.35
CA ARG A 278 -16.93 -4.88 30.27
C ARG A 278 -18.09 -5.45 31.09
N ILE A 279 -19.30 -4.92 30.90
CA ILE A 279 -20.49 -5.35 31.63
C ILE A 279 -20.76 -6.83 31.33
N GLY A 280 -20.71 -7.68 32.36
CA GLY A 280 -20.95 -9.13 32.26
C GLY A 280 -19.70 -10.02 32.37
N GLU A 281 -18.49 -9.47 32.27
CA GLU A 281 -17.25 -10.26 32.41
C GLU A 281 -16.79 -10.43 33.87
N VAL A 282 -17.24 -9.55 34.77
CA VAL A 282 -16.86 -9.58 36.18
C VAL A 282 -18.13 -9.46 37.03
N GLU A 283 -18.34 -10.41 37.95
CA GLU A 283 -19.41 -10.29 38.94
C GLU A 283 -19.19 -9.04 39.81
N HIS A 284 -20.23 -8.22 39.94
CA HIS A 284 -20.17 -7.03 40.77
C HIS A 284 -19.84 -7.41 42.22
N PRO A 285 -18.92 -6.75 42.94
CA PRO A 285 -18.62 -7.09 44.34
C PRO A 285 -19.86 -7.12 45.25
N LEU A 286 -20.85 -6.26 44.96
CA LEU A 286 -22.15 -6.23 45.67
C LEU A 286 -23.07 -7.42 45.36
N SER A 287 -22.89 -8.17 44.26
CA SER A 287 -23.68 -9.39 44.02
C SER A 287 -23.35 -10.49 45.04
N LYS A 288 -22.24 -10.35 45.77
CA LYS A 288 -21.85 -11.24 46.88
C LYS A 288 -22.46 -10.85 48.22
N ILE A 289 -23.16 -9.72 48.31
CA ILE A 289 -23.80 -9.29 49.56
C ILE A 289 -25.20 -9.88 49.64
N LYS A 290 -25.35 -10.95 50.44
CA LYS A 290 -26.67 -11.41 50.90
C LYS A 290 -27.20 -10.39 51.92
N VAL A 291 -28.14 -9.56 51.50
CA VAL A 291 -28.88 -8.70 52.44
C VAL A 291 -29.81 -9.61 53.25
N SER A 292 -29.46 -9.89 54.50
CA SER A 292 -30.39 -10.49 55.44
C SER A 292 -31.43 -9.43 55.81
N GLN A 293 -32.63 -9.54 55.25
CA GLN A 293 -33.78 -8.82 55.77
C GLN A 293 -34.04 -9.33 57.19
N LYS A 294 -33.79 -8.49 58.19
CA LYS A 294 -34.33 -8.71 59.53
C LYS A 294 -35.82 -8.40 59.44
N GLU A 295 -36.64 -9.43 59.51
CA GLU A 295 -38.06 -9.27 59.82
C GLU A 295 -38.17 -8.64 61.21
N GLU A 296 -38.65 -7.39 61.26
CA GLU A 296 -39.07 -6.76 62.50
C GLU A 296 -40.38 -7.42 62.95
N LYS A 297 -40.37 -7.98 64.16
CA LYS A 297 -41.54 -8.55 64.85
C LYS A 297 -42.35 -7.47 65.55
#